data_AF-A0A9W6CDM1-F1
#
_entry.id   AF-A0A9W6CDM1-F1
#
_cell.length_a   1.000
_cell.length_b   1.000
_cell.length_c   1.000
_cell.angle_alpha   90.00
_cell.angle_beta   90.00
_cell.angle_gamma   90.00
#
_symmetry.space_group_name_H-M   'P 1'
#
loop_
_entity.id
_entity.type
_entity.pdbx_description
1 polymer ?
#
loop_
_entity_poly.entity_id
_entity_poly.type
_entity_poly.pdbx_seq_one_letter_code
_entity_poly.pdbx_strand_id
1 'polypeptide(L)'
;MDFRIVLFENEGYATARGDKGVQDILAAKTESGYIKEGTFPIIITLYQSCWEWWISPKHQKIDFSMFSADSWLDRPLRKNKPIQQRIIAALEDWQKKYLRTYETIKMISSGKHILYHCNVTNVCGDAEIYCFNSVISSMSDHAQAELITGNSLIRHACGNVQIQNLADHSMICELCGNAVVHKMKGISLIRSVYGNSHIHNMLDNSRILRLNGNARIGTMGGQTIVDRASGRSGIENVSCGCVVLGYSHDVQIKKIEAGSVVLPLHVDGYYRPTLPFPE
;
A
#
# COMPACT_ATOMS: atom_id res chain seq x y z
N MET A 1 0.49 -0.97 -9.04
CA MET A 1 1.85 -0.43 -8.94
C MET A 1 2.19 -0.03 -10.35
N ASP A 2 2.33 1.26 -10.60
CA ASP A 2 2.21 1.81 -11.94
C ASP A 2 3.52 2.48 -12.34
N PHE A 3 4.65 1.92 -11.91
CA PHE A 3 5.94 2.40 -12.39
C PHE A 3 6.09 2.04 -13.85
N ARG A 4 6.48 3.02 -14.65
CA ARG A 4 6.72 2.84 -16.08
C ARG A 4 8.12 3.29 -16.43
N ILE A 5 8.79 2.49 -17.24
CA ILE A 5 10.05 2.85 -17.90
C ILE A 5 9.69 3.22 -19.33
N VAL A 6 10.02 4.45 -19.73
CA VAL A 6 9.82 4.97 -21.08
C VAL A 6 11.16 5.03 -21.77
N LEU A 7 11.37 4.17 -22.77
CA LEU A 7 12.60 4.07 -23.55
C LEU A 7 12.47 4.87 -24.84
N PHE A 8 13.40 5.78 -25.09
CA PHE A 8 13.44 6.61 -26.30
C PHE A 8 14.46 6.05 -27.29
N GLU A 9 14.18 6.08 -28.60
CA GLU A 9 15.06 5.45 -29.60
C GLU A 9 16.53 5.86 -29.51
N ASN A 10 16.85 7.13 -29.18
CA ASN A 10 18.20 7.66 -29.36
C ASN A 10 19.00 8.01 -28.09
N GLU A 11 18.44 8.07 -26.87
CA GLU A 11 19.18 8.73 -25.76
C GLU A 11 18.99 8.20 -24.32
N GLY A 12 18.24 7.11 -24.10
CA GLY A 12 18.13 6.50 -22.77
C GLY A 12 16.70 6.22 -22.35
N TYR A 13 16.43 6.29 -21.05
CA TYR A 13 15.12 6.01 -20.49
C TYR A 13 14.69 7.08 -19.48
N ALA A 14 13.37 7.26 -19.34
CA ALA A 14 12.75 8.01 -18.26
C ALA A 14 11.86 7.10 -17.43
N THR A 15 11.52 7.54 -16.22
CA THR A 15 10.66 6.80 -15.29
C THR A 15 9.43 7.63 -14.97
N ALA A 16 8.25 7.03 -15.08
CA ALA A 16 6.99 7.68 -14.81
C ALA A 16 6.17 6.90 -13.78
N ARG A 17 5.25 7.61 -13.13
CA ARG A 17 4.21 7.02 -12.30
C ARG A 17 2.87 7.13 -13.02
N GLY A 18 2.30 5.99 -13.40
CA GLY A 18 1.02 5.89 -14.09
C GLY A 18 1.02 6.50 -15.49
N ASP A 19 -0.15 6.47 -16.13
CA ASP A 19 -0.34 7.01 -17.48
C ASP A 19 -0.10 8.53 -17.53
N LYS A 20 -0.57 9.27 -16.53
CA LYS A 20 -0.40 10.74 -16.51
C LYS A 20 1.08 11.14 -16.56
N GLY A 21 1.93 10.50 -15.74
CA GLY A 21 3.36 10.77 -15.77
C GLY A 21 4.00 10.39 -17.11
N VAL A 22 3.51 9.34 -17.78
CA VAL A 22 3.96 9.03 -19.14
C VAL A 22 3.57 10.14 -20.10
N GLN A 23 2.31 10.61 -20.08
CA GLN A 23 1.85 11.67 -20.96
C GLN A 23 2.64 12.98 -20.77
N ASP A 24 2.94 13.35 -19.53
CA ASP A 24 3.75 14.53 -19.22
C ASP A 24 5.17 14.39 -19.79
N ILE A 25 5.77 13.20 -19.69
CA ILE A 25 7.09 12.90 -20.27
C ILE A 25 7.04 12.98 -21.80
N LEU A 26 6.01 12.39 -22.43
CA LEU A 26 5.84 12.39 -23.88
C LEU A 26 5.68 13.81 -24.40
N ALA A 27 4.81 14.61 -23.79
CA ALA A 27 4.60 16.02 -24.14
C ALA A 27 5.91 16.81 -24.10
N ALA A 28 6.66 16.72 -22.98
CA ALA A 28 7.93 17.41 -22.83
C ALA A 28 8.99 16.97 -23.87
N LYS A 29 8.98 15.70 -24.26
CA LYS A 29 9.93 15.14 -25.25
C LYS A 29 9.55 15.44 -26.69
N THR A 30 8.27 15.60 -26.99
CA THR A 30 7.79 16.12 -28.28
C THR A 30 8.16 17.59 -28.43
N GLU A 31 7.93 18.42 -27.41
CA GLU A 31 8.26 19.85 -27.42
C GLU A 31 9.76 20.12 -27.62
N SER A 32 10.61 19.24 -27.08
CA SER A 32 12.06 19.33 -27.23
C SER A 32 12.60 18.70 -28.54
N GLY A 33 11.73 18.20 -29.41
CA GLY A 33 12.10 17.64 -30.71
C GLY A 33 12.78 16.25 -30.66
N TYR A 34 12.76 15.58 -29.50
CA TYR A 34 13.40 14.28 -29.31
C TYR A 34 12.58 13.11 -29.85
N ILE A 35 11.26 13.25 -29.90
CA ILE A 35 10.36 12.30 -30.57
C ILE A 35 10.10 12.88 -31.96
N LYS A 36 10.66 12.23 -33.00
CA LYS A 36 10.41 12.60 -34.40
C LYS A 36 9.06 12.06 -34.83
N GLU A 37 8.45 12.69 -35.83
CA GLU A 37 7.24 12.14 -36.47
C GLU A 37 7.50 10.70 -36.92
N GLY A 38 6.70 9.76 -36.38
CA GLY A 38 6.79 8.33 -36.70
C GLY A 38 7.71 7.48 -35.81
N THR A 39 8.38 8.05 -34.79
CA THR A 39 9.11 7.27 -33.78
C THR A 39 8.32 7.13 -32.50
N PHE A 40 8.19 5.90 -31.99
CA PHE A 40 7.36 5.59 -30.81
C PHE A 40 8.26 5.08 -29.67
N PRO A 41 8.17 5.68 -28.47
CA PRO A 41 8.92 5.19 -27.33
C PRO A 41 8.35 3.85 -26.84
N ILE A 42 9.22 3.00 -26.31
CA ILE A 42 8.81 1.71 -25.73
C ILE A 42 8.45 1.95 -24.27
N ILE A 43 7.19 1.68 -23.91
CA ILE A 43 6.70 1.83 -22.54
C ILE A 43 6.61 0.45 -21.89
N ILE A 44 7.38 0.29 -20.81
CA ILE A 44 7.39 -0.91 -19.99
C ILE A 44 6.68 -0.61 -18.69
N THR A 45 5.64 -1.38 -18.39
CA THR A 45 4.93 -1.32 -17.13
C THR A 45 5.52 -2.32 -16.15
N LEU A 46 6.01 -1.81 -15.02
CA LEU A 46 6.50 -2.64 -13.93
C LEU A 46 5.30 -3.06 -13.06
N TYR A 47 4.69 -4.18 -13.42
CA TYR A 47 3.66 -4.83 -12.61
C TYR A 47 4.24 -5.62 -11.44
N GLN A 48 3.68 -5.40 -10.24
CA GLN A 48 4.07 -6.12 -9.01
C GLN A 48 4.15 -7.64 -9.16
N SER A 49 3.27 -8.24 -9.96
CA SER A 49 3.25 -9.68 -10.23
C SER A 49 4.56 -10.20 -10.83
N CYS A 50 5.37 -9.33 -11.40
CA CYS A 50 6.56 -9.69 -12.13
C CYS A 50 7.85 -9.29 -11.40
N TRP A 51 7.79 -9.19 -10.09
CA TRP A 51 8.92 -8.81 -9.23
C TRP A 51 10.16 -9.67 -9.44
N GLU A 52 10.01 -10.97 -9.76
CA GLU A 52 11.13 -11.88 -10.04
C GLU A 52 12.00 -11.38 -11.20
N TRP A 53 11.35 -10.84 -12.24
CA TRP A 53 12.04 -10.24 -13.37
C TRP A 53 12.76 -8.95 -12.98
N TRP A 54 12.18 -8.15 -12.08
CA TRP A 54 12.83 -6.94 -11.57
C TRP A 54 14.03 -7.21 -10.68
N ILE A 55 14.20 -8.40 -10.14
CA ILE A 55 15.36 -8.72 -9.29
C ILE A 55 16.49 -9.31 -10.14
N SER A 56 16.14 -10.06 -11.19
CA SER A 56 17.13 -10.74 -12.02
C SER A 56 16.76 -10.75 -13.51
N PRO A 57 16.77 -9.58 -14.18
CA PRO A 57 16.27 -9.44 -15.54
C PRO A 57 17.12 -10.17 -16.59
N LYS A 58 18.39 -10.47 -16.26
CA LYS A 58 19.29 -11.26 -17.09
C LYS A 58 18.98 -12.76 -17.08
N HIS A 59 18.44 -13.27 -15.97
CA HIS A 59 18.21 -14.70 -15.78
C HIS A 59 16.73 -15.09 -15.98
N GLN A 60 15.85 -14.10 -16.04
CA GLN A 60 14.42 -14.28 -16.26
C GLN A 60 14.03 -13.94 -17.70
N LYS A 61 13.10 -14.70 -18.27
CA LYS A 61 12.55 -14.40 -19.60
C LYS A 61 11.76 -13.11 -19.53
N ILE A 62 12.05 -12.15 -20.43
CA ILE A 62 11.27 -10.92 -20.54
C ILE A 62 9.80 -11.28 -20.77
N ASP A 63 8.93 -10.83 -19.87
CA ASP A 63 7.49 -10.96 -20.01
C ASP A 63 6.95 -9.81 -20.86
N PHE A 64 6.56 -10.14 -22.09
CA PHE A 64 6.08 -9.16 -23.04
C PHE A 64 4.65 -8.65 -22.75
N SER A 65 3.94 -9.23 -21.78
CA SER A 65 2.66 -8.69 -21.30
C SER A 65 2.81 -7.36 -20.55
N MET A 66 4.04 -7.00 -20.18
CA MET A 66 4.37 -5.72 -19.51
C MET A 66 4.38 -4.51 -20.43
N PHE A 67 4.34 -4.70 -21.74
CA PHE A 67 4.53 -3.63 -22.70
C PHE A 67 3.18 -3.09 -23.14
N SER A 68 3.05 -1.76 -23.18
CA SER A 68 1.92 -1.13 -23.85
C SER A 68 2.25 -1.03 -25.33
N ALA A 69 1.58 -1.84 -26.16
CA ALA A 69 1.83 -1.91 -27.58
C ALA A 69 1.24 -0.69 -28.31
N ASP A 70 2.10 0.17 -28.85
CA ASP A 70 1.76 0.78 -30.13
C ASP A 70 1.87 -0.32 -31.19
N SER A 71 0.74 -0.59 -31.85
CA SER A 71 0.40 -1.76 -32.69
C SER A 71 1.43 -2.24 -33.74
N TRP A 72 2.53 -1.52 -33.95
CA TRP A 72 3.58 -1.81 -34.93
C TRP A 72 4.82 -2.51 -34.35
N LEU A 73 4.98 -2.60 -33.02
CA LEU A 73 6.21 -3.07 -32.36
C LEU A 73 6.17 -4.53 -31.82
N ASP A 74 5.03 -5.22 -31.86
CA ASP A 74 4.85 -6.51 -31.17
C ASP A 74 5.64 -7.69 -31.78
N ARG A 75 5.98 -7.65 -33.08
CA ARG A 75 6.71 -8.75 -33.75
C ARG A 75 8.23 -8.55 -33.82
N PRO A 76 8.80 -7.35 -34.05
CA PRO A 76 10.24 -7.17 -34.17
C PRO A 76 11.00 -7.19 -32.83
N LEU A 77 10.39 -6.73 -31.73
CA LEU A 77 11.07 -6.57 -30.42
C LEU A 77 11.56 -7.90 -29.82
N ARG A 78 10.82 -8.99 -30.03
CA ARG A 78 11.19 -10.34 -29.52
C ARG A 78 12.48 -10.89 -30.13
N LYS A 79 12.88 -10.39 -31.30
CA LYS A 79 14.07 -10.86 -32.02
C LYS A 79 15.18 -9.81 -32.10
N ASN A 80 14.87 -8.55 -31.79
CA ASN A 80 15.84 -7.45 -31.84
C ASN A 80 16.73 -7.44 -30.58
N LYS A 81 17.88 -8.13 -30.67
CA LYS A 81 18.87 -8.21 -29.57
C LYS A 81 19.33 -6.83 -29.05
N PRO A 82 19.64 -5.83 -29.90
CA PRO A 82 19.98 -4.49 -29.42
C PRO A 82 18.91 -3.85 -28.52
N ILE A 83 17.62 -3.93 -28.90
CA ILE A 83 16.55 -3.34 -28.10
C ILE A 83 16.38 -4.08 -26.76
N GLN A 84 16.49 -5.41 -26.76
CA GLN A 84 16.45 -6.19 -25.51
C GLN A 84 17.57 -5.81 -24.55
N GLN A 85 18.78 -5.59 -25.04
CA GLN A 85 19.91 -5.14 -24.22
C GLN A 85 19.65 -3.77 -23.59
N ARG A 86 19.03 -2.85 -24.34
CA ARG A 86 18.66 -1.52 -23.84
C ARG A 86 17.59 -1.58 -22.76
N ILE A 87 16.60 -2.46 -22.92
CA ILE A 87 15.57 -2.72 -21.91
C ILE A 87 16.22 -3.24 -20.62
N ILE A 88 17.09 -4.24 -20.74
CA ILE A 88 17.81 -4.80 -19.59
C ILE A 88 18.66 -3.73 -18.91
N ALA A 89 19.41 -2.93 -19.67
CA ALA A 89 20.25 -1.87 -19.13
C ALA A 89 19.45 -0.79 -18.38
N ALA A 90 18.31 -0.35 -18.94
CA ALA A 90 17.43 0.60 -18.29
C ALA A 90 16.84 0.06 -16.99
N LEU A 91 16.45 -1.23 -16.98
CA LEU A 91 15.95 -1.86 -15.77
C LEU A 91 17.04 -2.04 -14.71
N GLU A 92 18.27 -2.42 -15.09
CA GLU A 92 19.39 -2.53 -14.16
C GLU A 92 19.77 -1.18 -13.53
N ASP A 93 19.73 -0.10 -14.31
CA ASP A 93 19.95 1.25 -13.78
C ASP A 93 18.81 1.68 -12.83
N TRP A 94 17.56 1.41 -13.21
CA TRP A 94 16.39 1.65 -12.38
C TRP A 94 16.47 0.90 -11.04
N GLN A 95 16.88 -0.38 -11.07
CA GLN A 95 17.06 -1.20 -9.86
C GLN A 95 18.07 -0.56 -8.91
N LYS A 96 19.25 -0.18 -9.41
CA LYS A 96 20.29 0.44 -8.58
C LYS A 96 19.81 1.71 -7.88
N LYS A 97 18.88 2.42 -8.51
CA LYS A 97 18.34 3.68 -8.01
C LYS A 97 17.26 3.51 -6.96
N TYR A 98 16.36 2.53 -7.14
CA TYR A 98 15.14 2.45 -6.34
C TYR A 98 14.98 1.14 -5.57
N LEU A 99 15.53 0.03 -6.05
CA LEU A 99 15.28 -1.30 -5.50
C LEU A 99 16.33 -1.68 -4.45
N ARG A 100 15.86 -2.13 -3.29
CA ARG A 100 16.64 -2.69 -2.18
C ARG A 100 16.15 -4.10 -1.94
N THR A 101 17.06 -5.08 -1.97
CA THR A 101 16.68 -6.49 -1.83
C THR A 101 17.53 -7.21 -0.80
N TYR A 102 16.90 -7.94 0.14
CA TYR A 102 17.60 -8.73 1.15
C TYR A 102 18.58 -7.93 2.03
N GLU A 103 18.35 -6.62 2.17
CA GLU A 103 19.22 -5.72 2.92
C GLU A 103 18.72 -5.52 4.35
N THR A 104 19.66 -5.32 5.28
CA THR A 104 19.37 -4.74 6.61
C THR A 104 19.73 -3.27 6.60
N ILE A 105 18.74 -2.40 6.72
CA ILE A 105 18.89 -0.94 6.56
C ILE A 105 18.57 -0.26 7.88
N LYS A 106 19.52 0.48 8.44
CA LYS A 106 19.28 1.18 9.71
C LYS A 106 18.28 2.32 9.56
N MET A 107 18.38 3.11 8.49
CA MET A 107 17.58 4.32 8.34
C MET A 107 17.33 4.64 6.86
N ILE A 108 16.09 5.00 6.56
CA ILE A 108 15.67 5.63 5.30
C ILE A 108 14.95 6.92 5.68
N SER A 109 15.56 8.07 5.41
CA SER A 109 15.03 9.37 5.81
C SER A 109 14.49 10.22 4.66
N SER A 110 14.77 9.81 3.41
CA SER A 110 14.35 10.55 2.21
C SER A 110 14.41 9.67 0.95
N GLY A 111 13.79 10.18 -0.11
CA GLY A 111 13.81 9.57 -1.44
C GLY A 111 12.86 8.37 -1.57
N LYS A 112 12.87 7.77 -2.77
CA LYS A 112 11.98 6.67 -3.13
C LYS A 112 12.70 5.33 -3.05
N HIS A 113 12.12 4.37 -2.32
CA HIS A 113 12.72 3.05 -2.13
C HIS A 113 11.68 1.94 -2.29
N ILE A 114 12.06 0.90 -3.01
CA ILE A 114 11.30 -0.33 -3.15
C ILE A 114 12.02 -1.39 -2.34
N LEU A 115 11.37 -1.89 -1.30
CA LEU A 115 11.92 -2.83 -0.34
C LEU A 115 11.38 -4.22 -0.64
N TYR A 116 12.28 -5.17 -0.87
CA TYR A 116 11.95 -6.57 -1.09
C TYR A 116 12.77 -7.48 -0.17
N HIS A 117 12.13 -8.21 0.74
CA HIS A 117 12.82 -9.00 1.77
C HIS A 117 13.85 -8.22 2.61
N CYS A 118 13.61 -6.93 2.84
CA CYS A 118 14.49 -6.10 3.66
C CYS A 118 14.07 -6.10 5.13
N ASN A 119 15.02 -5.77 6.01
CA ASN A 119 14.77 -5.44 7.41
C ASN A 119 15.23 -4.01 7.67
N VAL A 120 14.29 -3.10 7.91
CA VAL A 120 14.55 -1.68 8.09
C VAL A 120 14.26 -1.27 9.53
N THR A 121 15.20 -0.60 10.20
CA THR A 121 14.95 -0.14 11.58
C THR A 121 14.04 1.09 11.57
N ASN A 122 14.39 2.13 10.81
CA ASN A 122 13.66 3.39 10.79
C ASN A 122 13.39 3.87 9.36
N VAL A 123 12.13 4.22 9.09
CA VAL A 123 11.73 4.99 7.90
C VAL A 123 11.11 6.31 8.39
N CYS A 124 11.68 7.45 8.04
CA CYS A 124 11.30 8.74 8.59
C CYS A 124 11.46 9.88 7.56
N GLY A 125 11.28 11.12 8.01
CA GLY A 125 11.42 12.29 7.13
C GLY A 125 10.38 12.29 6.01
N ASP A 126 10.84 12.46 4.77
CA ASP A 126 10.02 12.52 3.55
C ASP A 126 10.19 11.27 2.66
N ALA A 127 10.70 10.18 3.23
CA ALA A 127 10.88 8.92 2.51
C ALA A 127 9.54 8.39 1.94
N GLU A 128 9.56 7.93 0.70
CA GLU A 128 8.44 7.24 0.04
C GLU A 128 8.84 5.79 -0.25
N ILE A 129 8.09 4.84 0.30
CA ILE A 129 8.43 3.42 0.18
C ILE A 129 7.34 2.57 -0.47
N TYR A 130 7.79 1.49 -1.10
CA TYR A 130 6.97 0.35 -1.48
C TYR A 130 7.52 -0.87 -0.75
N CYS A 131 6.70 -1.57 0.03
CA CYS A 131 7.15 -2.56 1.00
C CYS A 131 6.59 -3.95 0.68
N PHE A 132 7.45 -4.83 0.17
CA PHE A 132 7.11 -6.18 -0.27
C PHE A 132 7.86 -7.21 0.58
N ASN A 133 7.13 -8.06 1.31
CA ASN A 133 7.70 -9.11 2.17
C ASN A 133 8.84 -8.60 3.08
N SER A 134 8.75 -7.37 3.56
CA SER A 134 9.82 -6.68 4.30
C SER A 134 9.34 -6.28 5.68
N VAL A 135 10.30 -6.14 6.61
CA VAL A 135 10.03 -5.75 8.00
C VAL A 135 10.53 -4.35 8.24
N ILE A 136 9.70 -3.50 8.85
CA ILE A 136 10.04 -2.14 9.27
C ILE A 136 9.77 -2.04 10.77
N SER A 137 10.76 -1.65 11.56
CA SER A 137 10.56 -1.52 13.00
C SER A 137 9.80 -0.24 13.34
N SER A 138 10.17 0.90 12.77
CA SER A 138 9.48 2.16 13.01
C SER A 138 9.34 2.98 11.73
N MET A 139 8.14 3.52 11.50
CA MET A 139 7.83 4.50 10.49
C MET A 139 7.27 5.76 11.17
N SER A 140 7.87 6.92 10.91
CA SER A 140 7.57 8.16 11.65
C SER A 140 7.58 9.43 10.77
N ASP A 141 7.29 10.57 11.41
CA ASP A 141 7.29 11.91 10.82
C ASP A 141 6.32 12.03 9.64
N HIS A 142 6.82 12.34 8.45
CA HIS A 142 6.04 12.48 7.22
C HIS A 142 6.31 11.34 6.23
N ALA A 143 6.88 10.22 6.70
CA ALA A 143 7.17 9.08 5.84
C ALA A 143 5.90 8.54 5.17
N GLN A 144 6.04 8.15 3.91
CA GLN A 144 4.97 7.71 3.04
C GLN A 144 5.20 6.25 2.64
N ALA A 145 4.16 5.44 2.68
CA ALA A 145 4.15 4.12 2.05
C ALA A 145 3.03 4.05 1.02
N GLU A 146 3.39 3.85 -0.24
CA GLU A 146 2.43 3.76 -1.33
C GLU A 146 1.73 2.40 -1.35
N LEU A 147 2.48 1.36 -1.02
CA LEU A 147 1.97 0.00 -0.93
C LEU A 147 2.76 -0.79 0.11
N ILE A 148 2.03 -1.46 0.99
CA ILE A 148 2.56 -2.46 1.91
C ILE A 148 1.77 -3.75 1.68
N THR A 149 2.45 -4.83 1.30
CA THR A 149 1.80 -6.02 0.73
C THR A 149 2.64 -7.28 0.93
N GLY A 150 2.14 -8.44 0.54
CA GLY A 150 2.76 -9.72 0.88
C GLY A 150 2.76 -9.96 2.40
N ASN A 151 3.84 -10.54 2.93
CA ASN A 151 4.05 -10.79 4.37
C ASN A 151 4.78 -9.64 5.07
N SER A 152 4.60 -8.40 4.60
CA SER A 152 5.28 -7.24 5.19
C SER A 152 4.77 -6.92 6.60
N LEU A 153 5.67 -6.46 7.47
CA LEU A 153 5.37 -6.10 8.85
C LEU A 153 5.92 -4.71 9.18
N ILE A 154 5.06 -3.82 9.68
CA ILE A 154 5.48 -2.58 10.35
C ILE A 154 5.17 -2.69 11.84
N ARG A 155 6.16 -2.55 12.73
CA ARG A 155 5.88 -2.61 14.17
C ARG A 155 5.20 -1.33 14.64
N HIS A 156 5.77 -0.17 14.34
CA HIS A 156 5.20 1.12 14.75
C HIS A 156 5.08 2.07 13.56
N ALA A 157 3.88 2.61 13.33
CA ALA A 157 3.61 3.66 12.36
C ALA A 157 2.97 4.84 13.10
N CYS A 158 3.73 5.91 13.35
CA CYS A 158 3.30 7.02 14.19
C CYS A 158 3.63 8.39 13.59
N GLY A 159 3.10 9.47 14.17
CA GLY A 159 3.31 10.82 13.64
C GLY A 159 2.33 11.13 12.50
N ASN A 160 2.80 11.74 11.41
CA ASN A 160 2.00 12.12 10.24
C ASN A 160 2.18 11.14 9.06
N VAL A 161 2.58 9.91 9.35
CA VAL A 161 2.75 8.83 8.37
C VAL A 161 1.50 8.66 7.51
N GLN A 162 1.69 8.50 6.20
CA GLN A 162 0.60 8.16 5.30
C GLN A 162 0.88 6.83 4.60
N ILE A 163 -0.12 5.97 4.58
CA ILE A 163 -0.09 4.67 3.93
C ILE A 163 -1.24 4.63 2.93
N GLN A 164 -0.94 4.61 1.64
CA GLN A 164 -1.98 4.61 0.62
C GLN A 164 -2.72 3.27 0.58
N ASN A 165 -1.97 2.16 0.67
CA ASN A 165 -2.55 0.82 0.56
C ASN A 165 -1.82 -0.19 1.46
N LEU A 166 -2.58 -0.79 2.38
CA LEU A 166 -2.18 -1.94 3.20
C LEU A 166 -2.96 -3.17 2.72
N ALA A 167 -2.27 -4.17 2.18
CA ALA A 167 -2.90 -5.26 1.42
C ALA A 167 -2.32 -6.64 1.75
N ASP A 168 -2.94 -7.68 1.20
CA ASP A 168 -2.57 -9.10 1.36
C ASP A 168 -2.47 -9.52 2.83
N HIS A 169 -1.35 -10.14 3.24
CA HIS A 169 -1.11 -10.62 4.61
C HIS A 169 -0.28 -9.61 5.43
N SER A 170 -0.23 -8.35 4.99
CA SER A 170 0.59 -7.35 5.66
C SER A 170 0.03 -6.96 7.02
N MET A 171 0.94 -6.60 7.93
CA MET A 171 0.60 -6.30 9.31
C MET A 171 1.19 -4.96 9.76
N ILE A 172 0.40 -4.20 10.52
CA ILE A 172 0.90 -3.11 11.37
C ILE A 172 0.60 -3.46 12.83
N CYS A 173 1.59 -3.46 13.72
CA CYS A 173 1.31 -3.69 15.14
C CYS A 173 0.64 -2.45 15.77
N GLU A 174 1.18 -1.26 15.55
CA GLU A 174 0.68 -0.02 16.15
C GLU A 174 0.58 1.09 15.10
N LEU A 175 -0.63 1.62 14.93
CA LEU A 175 -0.92 2.81 14.14
C LEU A 175 -1.35 3.94 15.09
N CYS A 176 -0.55 5.01 15.17
CA CYS A 176 -0.74 6.08 16.16
C CYS A 176 -0.46 7.50 15.67
N GLY A 177 -0.69 8.48 16.55
CA GLY A 177 -0.49 9.89 16.23
C GLY A 177 -1.60 10.39 15.29
N ASN A 178 -1.20 10.98 14.17
CA ASN A 178 -2.08 11.38 13.07
C ASN A 178 -1.89 10.46 11.84
N ALA A 179 -1.36 9.24 12.05
CA ALA A 179 -1.08 8.34 10.94
C ALA A 179 -2.36 7.94 10.20
N VAL A 180 -2.28 7.86 8.87
CA VAL A 180 -3.41 7.58 8.00
C VAL A 180 -3.15 6.34 7.16
N VAL A 181 -4.14 5.46 7.08
CA VAL A 181 -4.22 4.41 6.06
C VAL A 181 -5.41 4.73 5.15
N HIS A 182 -5.18 4.95 3.86
CA HIS A 182 -6.28 5.28 2.93
C HIS A 182 -7.09 4.05 2.54
N LYS A 183 -6.43 2.92 2.31
CA LYS A 183 -7.08 1.66 1.99
C LYS A 183 -6.39 0.51 2.69
N MET A 184 -7.18 -0.26 3.43
CA MET A 184 -6.80 -1.51 4.07
C MET A 184 -7.65 -2.62 3.46
N LYS A 185 -7.02 -3.67 2.91
CA LYS A 185 -7.70 -4.71 2.13
C LYS A 185 -7.00 -6.07 2.22
N GLY A 186 -7.52 -7.10 1.54
CA GLY A 186 -6.98 -8.46 1.64
C GLY A 186 -7.22 -9.08 3.02
N ILE A 187 -6.22 -9.76 3.57
CA ILE A 187 -6.22 -10.37 4.91
C ILE A 187 -5.31 -9.54 5.84
N SER A 188 -5.21 -8.23 5.57
CA SER A 188 -4.30 -7.36 6.31
C SER A 188 -4.78 -7.16 7.74
N LEU A 189 -3.82 -6.94 8.65
CA LEU A 189 -4.08 -6.83 10.08
C LEU A 189 -3.46 -5.55 10.64
N ILE A 190 -4.22 -4.81 11.43
CA ILE A 190 -3.67 -3.81 12.35
C ILE A 190 -4.00 -4.21 13.78
N ARG A 191 -2.99 -4.42 14.63
CA ARG A 191 -3.26 -4.88 16.02
C ARG A 191 -3.88 -3.77 16.85
N SER A 192 -3.34 -2.56 16.81
CA SER A 192 -3.86 -1.42 17.57
C SER A 192 -3.84 -0.15 16.73
N VAL A 193 -4.98 0.55 16.72
CA VAL A 193 -5.15 1.88 16.14
C VAL A 193 -5.57 2.82 17.26
N TYR A 194 -4.82 3.90 17.49
CA TYR A 194 -5.08 4.84 18.58
C TYR A 194 -4.58 6.26 18.28
N GLY A 195 -4.78 7.20 19.20
CA GLY A 195 -4.51 8.61 18.96
C GLY A 195 -5.56 9.22 18.03
N ASN A 196 -5.15 10.05 17.09
CA ASN A 196 -5.99 10.64 16.04
C ASN A 196 -5.77 9.93 14.70
N SER A 197 -5.39 8.64 14.71
CA SER A 197 -5.16 7.88 13.48
C SER A 197 -6.45 7.61 12.71
N HIS A 198 -6.34 7.54 11.39
CA HIS A 198 -7.48 7.38 10.50
C HIS A 198 -7.29 6.23 9.52
N ILE A 199 -8.34 5.45 9.31
CA ILE A 199 -8.42 4.45 8.25
C ILE A 199 -9.62 4.82 7.38
N HIS A 200 -9.40 5.25 6.14
CA HIS A 200 -10.52 5.72 5.30
C HIS A 200 -11.41 4.57 4.84
N ASN A 201 -10.80 3.50 4.32
CA ASN A 201 -11.52 2.33 3.84
C ASN A 201 -10.87 1.04 4.37
N MET A 202 -11.67 0.22 5.03
CA MET A 202 -11.33 -1.11 5.48
C MET A 202 -12.21 -2.10 4.70
N LEU A 203 -11.60 -2.97 3.91
CA LEU A 203 -12.27 -3.79 2.89
C LEU A 203 -11.84 -5.26 2.96
N ASP A 204 -12.54 -6.11 2.19
CA ASP A 204 -12.28 -7.54 2.04
C ASP A 204 -12.30 -8.31 3.37
N ASN A 205 -11.24 -9.03 3.73
CA ASN A 205 -11.13 -9.82 4.96
C ASN A 205 -10.18 -9.15 5.97
N SER A 206 -10.02 -7.83 5.89
CA SER A 206 -9.08 -7.11 6.73
C SER A 206 -9.58 -6.98 8.17
N ARG A 207 -8.66 -6.88 9.14
CA ARG A 207 -8.98 -6.95 10.57
C ARG A 207 -8.23 -5.92 11.41
N ILE A 208 -8.91 -5.37 12.41
CA ILE A 208 -8.34 -4.52 13.46
C ILE A 208 -8.65 -5.15 14.81
N LEU A 209 -7.64 -5.39 15.64
CA LEU A 209 -7.88 -6.01 16.96
C LEU A 209 -8.33 -4.98 18.00
N ARG A 210 -7.83 -3.75 17.94
CA ARG A 210 -8.15 -2.68 18.89
C ARG A 210 -8.24 -1.33 18.19
N LEU A 211 -9.40 -0.70 18.27
CA LEU A 211 -9.63 0.68 17.84
C LEU A 211 -9.88 1.52 19.10
N ASN A 212 -9.03 2.49 19.40
CA ASN A 212 -9.09 3.25 20.66
C ASN A 212 -8.78 4.75 20.49
N GLY A 213 -8.91 5.53 21.56
CA GLY A 213 -8.57 6.96 21.58
C GLY A 213 -9.58 7.76 20.76
N ASN A 214 -9.10 8.60 19.85
CA ASN A 214 -9.93 9.33 18.88
C ASN A 214 -9.85 8.71 17.48
N ALA A 215 -9.34 7.48 17.36
CA ALA A 215 -9.12 6.85 16.08
C ALA A 215 -10.43 6.65 15.29
N ARG A 216 -10.35 6.80 13.97
CA ARG A 216 -11.53 6.75 13.10
C ARG A 216 -11.36 5.74 11.98
N ILE A 217 -12.47 5.08 11.66
CA ILE A 217 -12.65 4.32 10.42
C ILE A 217 -13.75 5.01 9.61
N GLY A 218 -13.50 5.30 8.34
CA GLY A 218 -14.52 5.83 7.43
C GLY A 218 -15.52 4.73 7.08
N THR A 219 -15.18 3.90 6.11
CA THR A 219 -16.04 2.81 5.63
C THR A 219 -15.43 1.44 5.92
N MET A 220 -16.24 0.56 6.49
CA MET A 220 -16.01 -0.88 6.56
C MET A 220 -16.87 -1.57 5.50
N GLY A 221 -16.28 -2.44 4.67
CA GLY A 221 -16.97 -3.26 3.66
C GLY A 221 -16.38 -4.67 3.56
N GLY A 222 -17.08 -5.60 2.91
CA GLY A 222 -16.65 -6.99 2.80
C GLY A 222 -16.90 -7.80 4.07
N GLN A 223 -15.94 -8.63 4.46
CA GLN A 223 -15.94 -9.44 5.69
C GLN A 223 -14.95 -8.86 6.72
N THR A 224 -14.98 -7.54 6.91
CA THR A 224 -14.03 -6.85 7.79
C THR A 224 -14.42 -6.94 9.25
N ILE A 225 -13.41 -6.99 10.13
CA ILE A 225 -13.63 -7.21 11.56
C ILE A 225 -12.88 -6.18 12.40
N VAL A 226 -13.58 -5.54 13.34
CA VAL A 226 -13.00 -4.80 14.46
C VAL A 226 -13.32 -5.55 15.76
N ASP A 227 -12.32 -6.11 16.43
CA ASP A 227 -12.55 -6.98 17.61
C ASP A 227 -12.94 -6.20 18.88
N ARG A 228 -12.44 -4.99 19.03
CA ARG A 228 -12.71 -4.13 20.19
C ARG A 228 -12.58 -2.68 19.79
N ALA A 229 -13.64 -1.91 20.03
CA ALA A 229 -13.62 -0.46 19.91
C ALA A 229 -13.78 0.19 21.29
N SER A 230 -12.98 1.21 21.62
CA SER A 230 -13.10 1.89 22.91
C SER A 230 -12.73 3.36 22.84
N GLY A 231 -12.97 4.08 23.94
CA GLY A 231 -12.73 5.53 24.00
C GLY A 231 -13.64 6.27 23.03
N ARG A 232 -13.20 7.45 22.58
CA ARG A 232 -13.93 8.30 21.62
C ARG A 232 -13.68 7.89 20.16
N SER A 233 -13.37 6.61 19.93
CA SER A 233 -13.17 6.11 18.58
C SER A 233 -14.49 6.09 17.82
N GLY A 234 -14.42 6.04 16.49
CA GLY A 234 -15.64 5.96 15.72
C GLY A 234 -15.50 5.36 14.34
N ILE A 235 -16.63 4.87 13.84
CA ILE A 235 -16.78 4.20 12.56
C ILE A 235 -17.94 4.88 11.82
N GLU A 236 -17.71 5.38 10.61
CA GLU A 236 -18.75 6.13 9.91
C GLU A 236 -19.77 5.22 9.23
N ASN A 237 -19.32 4.21 8.48
CA ASN A 237 -20.20 3.26 7.82
C ASN A 237 -19.73 1.82 8.04
N VAL A 238 -20.64 0.96 8.51
CA VAL A 238 -20.44 -0.48 8.63
C VAL A 238 -21.36 -1.16 7.60
N SER A 239 -20.79 -1.69 6.52
CA SER A 239 -21.55 -2.31 5.42
C SER A 239 -21.85 -3.79 5.70
N CYS A 240 -22.66 -4.42 4.84
CA CYS A 240 -23.02 -5.83 4.98
C CYS A 240 -21.77 -6.75 5.06
N GLY A 241 -21.86 -7.80 5.89
CA GLY A 241 -20.76 -8.75 6.13
C GLY A 241 -19.69 -8.29 7.13
N CYS A 242 -19.71 -7.01 7.54
CA CYS A 242 -18.76 -6.46 8.50
C CYS A 242 -19.15 -6.76 9.94
N VAL A 243 -18.15 -6.87 10.82
CA VAL A 243 -18.33 -7.20 12.24
C VAL A 243 -17.58 -6.20 13.13
N VAL A 244 -18.27 -5.60 14.10
CA VAL A 244 -17.68 -4.81 15.19
C VAL A 244 -18.04 -5.47 16.51
N LEU A 245 -17.04 -5.98 17.21
CA LEU A 245 -17.18 -6.66 18.49
C LEU A 245 -16.74 -5.74 19.62
N GLY A 246 -17.34 -5.94 20.80
CA GLY A 246 -16.85 -5.42 22.07
C GLY A 246 -16.58 -3.92 22.05
N TYR A 247 -17.59 -3.08 21.80
CA TYR A 247 -17.43 -1.62 21.89
C TYR A 247 -17.92 -1.02 23.22
N SER A 248 -17.25 0.03 23.70
CA SER A 248 -17.64 0.78 24.91
C SER A 248 -18.62 1.93 24.62
N HIS A 249 -19.28 2.47 25.65
CA HIS A 249 -20.29 3.52 25.55
C HIS A 249 -19.89 4.77 24.74
N ASP A 250 -18.62 5.17 24.78
CA ASP A 250 -18.13 6.39 24.09
C ASP A 250 -17.84 6.20 22.59
N VAL A 251 -17.95 4.97 22.08
CA VAL A 251 -17.69 4.66 20.67
C VAL A 251 -18.87 5.12 19.82
N GLN A 252 -18.55 5.78 18.70
CA GLN A 252 -19.57 6.29 17.77
C GLN A 252 -19.60 5.47 16.49
N ILE A 253 -20.75 4.86 16.18
CA ILE A 253 -20.98 4.22 14.89
C ILE A 253 -22.15 4.95 14.21
N LYS A 254 -21.89 5.62 13.07
CA LYS A 254 -22.90 6.52 12.47
C LYS A 254 -23.93 5.78 11.61
N LYS A 255 -23.49 4.82 10.81
CA LYS A 255 -24.35 4.04 9.90
C LYS A 255 -24.00 2.55 10.00
N ILE A 256 -25.04 1.73 10.11
CA ILE A 256 -24.95 0.26 10.11
C ILE A 256 -25.92 -0.23 9.04
N GLU A 257 -25.41 -0.97 8.06
CA GLU A 257 -26.21 -1.53 6.98
C GLU A 257 -26.76 -2.92 7.35
N ALA A 258 -27.81 -3.35 6.67
CA ALA A 258 -28.38 -4.68 6.89
C ALA A 258 -27.34 -5.77 6.59
N GLY A 259 -27.24 -6.76 7.48
CA GLY A 259 -26.25 -7.84 7.38
C GLY A 259 -24.88 -7.53 8.00
N SER A 260 -24.72 -6.38 8.66
CA SER A 260 -23.60 -6.13 9.58
C SER A 260 -23.89 -6.66 10.98
N VAL A 261 -22.85 -7.00 11.74
CA VAL A 261 -22.96 -7.42 13.13
C VAL A 261 -22.20 -6.44 14.02
N VAL A 262 -22.91 -5.79 14.95
CA VAL A 262 -22.32 -4.83 15.88
C VAL A 262 -22.74 -5.23 17.29
N LEU A 263 -21.79 -5.66 18.11
CA LEU A 263 -22.02 -6.21 19.45
C LEU A 263 -21.32 -5.37 20.52
N PRO A 264 -22.05 -4.83 21.51
CA PRO A 264 -21.45 -4.06 22.60
C PRO A 264 -20.58 -4.96 23.49
N LEU A 265 -19.62 -4.34 24.19
CA LEU A 265 -18.87 -5.04 25.23
C LEU A 265 -19.81 -5.34 26.40
N HIS A 266 -20.11 -6.61 26.67
CA HIS A 266 -20.80 -6.98 27.90
C HIS A 266 -19.82 -6.77 29.06
N VAL A 267 -20.00 -5.68 29.80
CA VAL A 267 -19.32 -5.49 31.08
C VAL A 267 -20.18 -6.21 32.11
N ASP A 268 -19.86 -7.47 32.42
CA ASP A 268 -20.41 -8.14 33.59
C ASP A 268 -19.97 -7.37 34.83
N GLY A 269 -20.79 -6.43 35.27
CA GLY A 269 -20.55 -5.54 36.39
C GLY A 269 -21.84 -5.29 37.16
N TYR A 270 -22.09 -6.13 38.16
CA TYR A 270 -22.97 -5.89 39.30
C TYR A 270 -24.33 -5.22 39.03
N TYR A 271 -25.27 -5.97 38.45
CA TYR A 271 -26.66 -5.88 38.91
C TYR A 271 -26.95 -7.13 39.74
N ARG A 272 -27.00 -6.98 41.07
CA ARG A 272 -27.86 -7.88 41.86
C ARG A 272 -29.25 -7.74 41.25
N PRO A 273 -29.90 -8.80 40.76
CA PRO A 273 -31.30 -8.69 40.45
C PRO A 273 -32.01 -8.55 41.80
N THR A 274 -32.42 -7.32 42.16
CA THR A 274 -33.66 -7.19 42.92
C THR A 274 -34.74 -7.70 41.98
N LEU A 275 -34.99 -9.01 42.05
CA LEU A 275 -36.16 -9.65 41.45
C LEU A 275 -37.40 -8.88 41.95
N PRO A 276 -38.24 -8.34 41.06
CA PRO A 276 -39.53 -7.80 41.44
C PRO A 276 -40.55 -8.94 41.30
N PHE A 277 -40.49 -9.94 42.18
CA PHE A 277 -41.63 -10.85 42.38
C PHE A 277 -41.74 -11.17 43.87
N PRO A 278 -42.90 -10.92 44.49
CA PRO A 278 -43.16 -11.32 45.87
C PRO A 278 -43.53 -12.81 45.93
N GLU A 279 -42.92 -13.52 46.88
CA GLU A 279 -43.55 -14.48 47.80
C GLU A 279 -42.61 -14.73 48.98
#